data_AF-A0A4V1US75-F1
#
_entry.id   AF-A0A4V1US75-F1
#
_cell.length_a   1.000
_cell.length_b   1.000
_cell.length_c   1.000
_cell.angle_alpha   90.00
_cell.angle_beta   90.00
_cell.angle_gamma   90.00
#
_symmetry.space_group_name_H-M   'P 1'
#
loop_
_entity.id
_entity.type
_entity.pdbx_description
1 polymer ?
#
loop_
_entity_poly.entity_id
_entity_poly.type
_entity_poly.pdbx_seq_one_letter_code
_entity_poly.pdbx_strand_id
1 'polypeptide(L)'
;MMIVGWNPDKKHEALMRNRSTRTLRRGFTLVELLIVIIIIAVLAAVAIPKFASSSSRSKDSSLKSNLKIVRNAIEMFRADTGLTPATLADLAGTTSPSGGAYNNASTPALTPIPLGTFRGPYIQAIPVDPVSGTSFTYTVSTSANLGKVASSATGNDTDGNAYSGY
;
A
#
# COMPACT_ATOMS: atom_id res chain seq x y z
N MET A 1 -64.09 -1.91 81.87
CA MET A 1 -63.72 -0.60 81.32
C MET A 1 -62.26 -0.30 81.69
N MET A 2 -61.31 -0.64 80.82
CA MET A 2 -60.13 0.18 80.51
C MET A 2 -59.66 -0.30 79.13
N ILE A 3 -59.59 0.66 78.22
CA ILE A 3 -59.59 0.49 76.77
C ILE A 3 -58.17 0.12 76.32
N VAL A 4 -58.04 -0.96 75.54
CA VAL A 4 -56.79 -1.33 74.88
C VAL A 4 -56.40 -0.20 73.93
N GLY A 5 -55.30 0.49 74.25
CA GLY A 5 -54.77 1.59 73.46
C GLY A 5 -54.39 1.13 72.05
N TRP A 6 -55.12 1.63 71.08
CA TRP A 6 -54.82 1.52 69.65
C TRP A 6 -53.55 2.31 69.32
N ASN A 7 -52.57 1.69 68.64
CA ASN A 7 -51.30 2.31 68.26
C ASN A 7 -51.31 2.67 66.75
N PRO A 8 -51.49 3.94 66.35
CA PRO A 8 -51.71 4.35 64.96
C PRO A 8 -50.53 4.15 63.99
N ASP A 9 -49.30 3.99 64.47
CA ASP A 9 -48.10 4.16 63.64
C ASP A 9 -47.71 2.96 62.77
N LYS A 10 -48.45 1.84 62.81
CA LYS A 10 -48.12 0.66 61.98
C LYS A 10 -48.68 0.70 60.56
N LYS A 11 -49.24 1.84 60.11
CA LYS A 11 -50.02 1.91 58.86
C LYS A 11 -49.26 2.38 57.62
N HIS A 12 -48.00 2.84 57.74
CA HIS A 12 -47.28 3.44 56.62
C HIS A 12 -46.22 2.56 55.94
N GLU A 13 -45.97 1.34 56.42
CA GLU A 13 -44.98 0.46 55.78
C GLU A 13 -45.58 -0.54 54.79
N ALA A 14 -46.88 -0.43 54.53
CA ALA A 14 -47.43 -0.94 53.30
C ALA A 14 -47.01 0.00 52.14
N LEU A 15 -46.46 -0.59 51.07
CA LEU A 15 -46.55 -0.13 49.67
C LEU A 15 -45.30 0.37 48.93
N MET A 16 -44.08 0.01 49.33
CA MET A 16 -42.96 0.02 48.37
C MET A 16 -42.59 -1.41 47.93
N ARG A 17 -43.59 -2.12 47.38
CA ARG A 17 -43.36 -3.33 46.61
C ARG A 17 -42.75 -2.93 45.27
N ASN A 18 -41.43 -2.80 45.26
CA ASN A 18 -40.61 -2.62 44.07
C ASN A 18 -40.97 -3.71 43.06
N ARG A 19 -41.85 -3.37 42.09
CA ARG A 19 -42.08 -4.20 40.91
C ARG A 19 -40.83 -4.04 40.04
N SER A 20 -39.79 -4.79 40.39
CA SER A 20 -38.68 -5.05 39.49
C SER A 20 -39.29 -5.67 38.24
N THR A 21 -39.47 -4.86 37.20
CA THR A 21 -39.79 -5.32 35.86
C THR A 21 -38.60 -6.17 35.45
N ARG A 22 -38.72 -7.50 35.56
CA ARG A 22 -37.78 -8.42 34.95
C ARG A 22 -37.85 -8.17 33.45
N THR A 23 -37.00 -7.30 32.95
CA THR A 23 -36.68 -7.24 31.53
C THR A 23 -36.20 -8.63 31.17
N LEU A 24 -37.01 -9.42 30.47
CA LEU A 24 -36.57 -10.70 29.92
C LEU A 24 -35.39 -10.39 29.02
N ARG A 25 -34.18 -10.65 29.51
CA ARG A 25 -32.98 -10.64 28.69
C ARG A 25 -33.13 -11.79 27.71
N ARG A 26 -33.59 -11.49 26.49
CA ARG A 26 -33.53 -12.42 25.36
C ARG A 26 -32.05 -12.67 25.07
N GLY A 27 -31.56 -13.86 25.42
CA GLY A 27 -30.23 -14.32 25.01
C GLY A 27 -30.26 -14.74 23.54
N PHE A 28 -29.13 -14.59 22.85
CA PHE A 28 -28.95 -15.15 21.51
C PHE A 28 -29.13 -16.67 21.53
N THR A 29 -29.86 -17.20 20.55
CA THR A 29 -29.94 -18.65 20.37
C THR A 29 -28.67 -19.15 19.67
N LEU A 30 -28.24 -20.39 19.98
CA LEU A 30 -27.11 -21.01 19.27
C LEU A 30 -27.39 -21.14 17.76
N VAL A 31 -28.66 -21.33 17.39
CA VAL A 31 -29.10 -21.44 16.00
C VAL A 31 -28.95 -20.10 15.26
N GLU A 32 -29.23 -18.97 15.91
CA GLU A 32 -28.98 -17.64 15.31
C GLU A 32 -27.51 -17.43 15.00
N LEU A 33 -26.61 -17.75 15.92
CA LEU A 33 -25.18 -17.64 15.66
C LEU A 33 -24.71 -18.62 14.58
N LEU A 34 -25.27 -19.83 14.54
CA LEU A 34 -24.93 -20.84 13.54
C LEU A 34 -25.27 -20.38 12.12
N ILE A 35 -26.45 -19.80 11.91
CA ILE A 35 -26.84 -19.29 10.58
C ILE A 35 -25.95 -18.11 10.17
N VAL A 36 -25.59 -17.23 11.10
CA VAL A 36 -24.74 -16.06 10.82
C VAL A 36 -23.35 -16.48 10.36
N ILE A 37 -22.70 -17.43 11.06
CA ILE A 37 -21.36 -17.88 10.65
C ILE A 37 -21.38 -18.62 9.32
N ILE A 38 -22.47 -19.33 9.00
CA ILE A 38 -22.63 -20.00 7.69
C ILE A 38 -22.70 -18.96 6.57
N ILE A 39 -23.50 -17.90 6.76
CA ILE A 39 -23.63 -16.83 5.76
C ILE A 39 -22.27 -16.11 5.59
N ILE A 40 -21.56 -15.79 6.68
CA ILE A 40 -20.24 -15.18 6.61
C ILE A 40 -19.24 -16.09 5.89
N ALA A 41 -19.26 -17.40 6.15
CA ALA A 41 -18.38 -18.36 5.49
C ALA A 41 -18.60 -18.41 3.98
N VAL A 42 -19.86 -18.43 3.53
CA VAL A 42 -20.20 -18.41 2.10
C VAL A 42 -19.75 -17.11 1.43
N LEU A 43 -19.99 -15.96 2.08
CA LEU A 43 -19.55 -14.66 1.55
C LEU A 43 -18.03 -14.57 1.47
N ALA A 44 -17.32 -14.99 2.52
CA ALA A 44 -15.86 -14.98 2.58
C ALA A 44 -15.24 -15.87 1.49
N ALA A 45 -15.81 -17.05 1.24
CA ALA A 45 -15.32 -17.98 0.21
C ALA A 45 -15.31 -17.37 -1.20
N VAL A 46 -16.28 -16.51 -1.54
CA VAL A 46 -16.34 -15.83 -2.84
C VAL A 46 -15.54 -14.52 -2.83
N ALA A 47 -15.57 -13.78 -1.72
CA ALA A 47 -14.96 -12.45 -1.63
C ALA A 47 -13.43 -12.48 -1.57
N ILE A 48 -12.84 -13.40 -0.81
CA ILE A 48 -11.38 -13.48 -0.59
C ILE A 48 -10.59 -13.67 -1.90
N PRO A 49 -10.88 -14.66 -2.76
CA PRO A 49 -10.11 -14.85 -4.00
C PRO A 49 -10.30 -13.69 -4.99
N LYS A 50 -11.49 -13.10 -5.04
CA LYS A 50 -11.76 -11.91 -5.85
C LYS A 50 -10.98 -10.70 -5.36
N PHE A 51 -10.93 -10.48 -4.04
CA PHE A 51 -10.16 -9.39 -3.47
C PHE A 51 -8.66 -9.56 -3.69
N ALA A 52 -8.12 -10.77 -3.48
CA ALA A 52 -6.71 -11.07 -3.71
C ALA A 52 -6.29 -10.81 -5.16
N SER A 53 -7.07 -11.29 -6.13
CA SER A 53 -6.79 -11.05 -7.56
C SER A 53 -6.91 -9.58 -7.96
N SER A 54 -7.92 -8.87 -7.44
CA SER A 54 -8.06 -7.42 -7.66
C SER A 54 -6.88 -6.64 -7.07
N SER A 55 -6.40 -7.02 -5.89
CA SER A 55 -5.26 -6.39 -5.23
C SER A 55 -3.98 -6.57 -6.06
N SER A 56 -3.71 -7.77 -6.57
CA SER A 56 -2.57 -8.02 -7.46
C SER A 56 -2.64 -7.18 -8.73
N ARG A 57 -3.80 -7.10 -9.40
CA ARG A 57 -3.98 -6.26 -10.60
C ARG A 57 -3.73 -4.78 -10.32
N SER A 58 -4.16 -4.27 -9.16
CA SER A 58 -3.90 -2.90 -8.74
C SER A 58 -2.40 -2.63 -8.55
N LYS A 59 -1.66 -3.60 -8.00
CA LYS A 59 -0.19 -3.52 -7.88
C LYS A 59 0.48 -3.52 -9.26
N ASP A 60 0.06 -4.38 -10.18
CA ASP A 60 0.61 -4.45 -11.54
C ASP A 60 0.37 -3.14 -12.30
N SER A 61 -0.82 -2.55 -12.18
CA SER A 61 -1.12 -1.25 -12.78
C SER A 61 -0.26 -0.13 -12.17
N SER A 62 -0.07 -0.15 -10.85
CA SER A 62 0.77 0.83 -10.16
C SER A 62 2.24 0.68 -10.56
N LEU A 63 2.72 -0.55 -10.72
CA LEU A 63 4.06 -0.86 -11.19
C LEU A 63 4.31 -0.25 -12.56
N LYS A 64 3.43 -0.52 -13.53
CA LYS A 64 3.51 0.01 -14.90
C LYS A 64 3.53 1.55 -14.90
N SER A 65 2.69 2.18 -14.06
CA SER A 65 2.66 3.64 -13.91
C SER A 65 3.96 4.20 -13.32
N ASN A 66 4.44 3.61 -12.21
CA ASN A 66 5.66 4.05 -11.54
C ASN A 66 6.88 3.90 -12.44
N LEU A 67 7.01 2.77 -13.15
CA LEU A 67 8.09 2.56 -14.11
C LEU A 67 8.04 3.58 -15.25
N LYS A 68 6.86 3.94 -15.75
CA LYS A 68 6.71 4.99 -16.77
C LYS A 68 7.18 6.35 -16.26
N ILE A 69 6.84 6.72 -15.02
CA ILE A 69 7.31 7.96 -14.39
C ILE A 69 8.84 7.98 -14.31
N VAL A 70 9.45 6.89 -13.82
CA VAL A 70 10.91 6.81 -13.70
C VAL A 70 11.59 6.83 -15.07
N ARG A 71 11.05 6.12 -16.08
CA ARG A 71 11.56 6.16 -17.46
C ARG A 71 11.52 7.57 -18.03
N ASN A 72 10.41 8.27 -17.88
CA ASN A 72 10.31 9.65 -18.34
C ASN A 72 11.36 10.54 -17.67
N ALA A 73 11.61 10.37 -16.37
CA ALA A 73 12.66 11.10 -15.66
C ALA A 73 14.08 10.78 -16.18
N ILE A 74 14.36 9.50 -16.51
CA ILE A 74 15.61 9.08 -17.16
C ILE A 74 15.77 9.75 -18.52
N GLU A 75 14.71 9.78 -19.33
CA GLU A 75 14.72 10.42 -20.64
C GLU A 75 14.93 11.93 -20.54
N MET A 76 14.30 12.60 -19.57
CA MET A 76 14.51 14.04 -19.32
C MET A 76 15.96 14.33 -18.88
N PHE A 77 16.51 13.53 -17.96
CA PHE A 77 17.91 13.65 -17.55
C PHE A 77 18.86 13.52 -18.76
N ARG A 78 18.58 12.56 -19.64
CA ARG A 78 19.39 12.32 -20.84
C ARG A 78 19.22 13.40 -21.89
N ALA A 79 18.02 13.96 -22.05
CA ALA A 79 17.77 15.08 -22.94
C ALA A 79 18.57 16.33 -22.53
N ASP A 80 18.68 16.57 -21.22
CA ASP A 80 19.40 17.73 -20.68
C ASP A 80 20.91 17.53 -20.70
N THR A 81 21.40 16.40 -20.18
CA THR A 81 22.84 16.19 -19.97
C THR A 81 23.54 15.48 -21.14
N GLY A 82 22.79 14.87 -22.05
CA GLY A 82 23.29 13.97 -23.08
C GLY A 82 23.75 12.59 -22.57
N LEU A 83 23.66 12.37 -21.25
CA LEU A 83 24.16 11.18 -20.57
C LEU A 83 23.02 10.47 -19.85
N THR A 84 23.16 9.17 -19.63
CA THR A 84 22.19 8.43 -18.82
C THR A 84 22.53 8.62 -17.33
N PRO A 85 21.57 8.72 -16.40
CA PRO A 85 21.90 8.82 -14.97
C PRO A 85 22.65 7.56 -14.51
N ALA A 86 23.65 7.73 -13.63
CA ALA A 86 24.45 6.60 -13.14
C ALA A 86 23.68 5.74 -12.14
N THR A 87 22.85 6.40 -11.33
CA THR A 87 21.94 5.77 -10.37
C THR A 87 20.56 6.42 -10.47
N LEU A 88 19.51 5.74 -9.99
CA LEU A 88 18.18 6.35 -9.92
C LEU A 88 18.15 7.55 -8.97
N ALA A 89 19.02 7.60 -7.96
CA ALA A 89 19.13 8.70 -7.00
C ALA A 89 19.44 10.05 -7.68
N ASP A 90 20.20 10.01 -8.78
CA ASP A 90 20.57 11.19 -9.55
C ASP A 90 19.35 11.91 -10.17
N LEU A 91 18.23 11.20 -10.34
CA LEU A 91 16.99 11.77 -10.89
C LEU A 91 16.27 12.68 -9.89
N ALA A 92 16.41 12.40 -8.59
CA ALA A 92 15.77 13.15 -7.52
C ALA A 92 16.70 14.23 -6.91
N GLY A 93 17.97 14.26 -7.34
CA GLY A 93 18.93 15.25 -6.89
C GLY A 93 18.58 16.66 -7.37
N THR A 94 18.79 17.66 -6.51
CA THR A 94 18.67 19.09 -6.84
C THR A 94 20.01 19.70 -7.29
N THR A 95 21.10 18.96 -7.11
CA THR A 95 22.45 19.34 -7.52
C THR A 95 22.93 18.40 -8.60
N SER A 96 23.75 18.90 -9.52
CA SER A 96 24.35 18.07 -10.57
C SER A 96 25.09 16.87 -9.94
N PRO A 97 24.84 15.64 -10.41
CA PRO A 97 25.61 14.47 -10.00
C PRO A 97 27.10 14.58 -10.36
N SER A 98 27.91 13.73 -9.75
CA SER A 98 29.35 13.59 -10.03
C SER A 98 29.63 13.25 -11.51
N GLY A 99 28.68 12.57 -12.17
CA GLY A 99 28.74 12.27 -13.59
C GLY A 99 27.52 11.49 -14.05
N GLY A 100 27.33 11.41 -15.37
CA GLY A 100 26.38 10.49 -16.00
C GLY A 100 27.08 9.21 -16.43
N ALA A 101 26.32 8.13 -16.60
CA ALA A 101 26.77 6.93 -17.28
C ALA A 101 26.71 7.12 -18.80
N TYR A 102 27.83 6.82 -19.45
CA TYR A 102 27.97 6.72 -20.89
C TYR A 102 29.09 5.71 -21.11
N ASN A 103 28.86 4.65 -21.87
CA ASN A 103 29.90 3.63 -22.05
C ASN A 103 30.20 3.38 -23.52
N ASN A 104 31.46 3.63 -23.85
CA ASN A 104 32.18 3.00 -24.96
C ASN A 104 33.27 2.06 -24.42
N ALA A 105 33.27 1.72 -23.12
CA ALA A 105 34.30 0.88 -22.50
C ALA A 105 33.72 -0.07 -21.44
N SER A 106 34.43 -1.18 -21.24
CA SER A 106 34.07 -2.33 -20.40
C SER A 106 34.18 -2.09 -18.88
N THR A 107 34.48 -0.87 -18.45
CA THR A 107 34.44 -0.45 -17.04
C THR A 107 33.49 0.73 -16.91
N PRO A 108 32.60 0.77 -15.89
CA PRO A 108 31.67 1.88 -15.72
C PRO A 108 32.43 3.13 -15.24
N ALA A 109 33.01 3.87 -16.18
CA ALA A 109 33.55 5.19 -15.92
C ALA A 109 32.39 6.20 -15.99
N LEU A 110 32.27 7.03 -14.95
CA LEU A 110 31.35 8.16 -15.00
C LEU A 110 31.93 9.21 -15.94
N THR A 111 31.12 9.65 -16.90
CA THR A 111 31.44 10.81 -17.73
C THR A 111 30.97 12.07 -17.03
N PRO A 112 31.84 13.08 -16.85
CA PRO A 112 31.44 14.34 -16.25
C PRO A 112 30.28 14.97 -17.01
N ILE A 113 29.29 15.47 -16.27
CA ILE A 113 28.14 16.17 -16.86
C ILE A 113 28.63 17.55 -17.32
N PRO A 114 28.35 17.97 -18.57
CA PRO A 114 28.73 19.30 -19.03
C PRO A 114 28.12 20.40 -18.14
N LEU A 115 28.93 21.37 -17.73
CA LEU A 115 28.52 22.40 -16.79
C LEU A 115 27.29 23.18 -17.31
N GLY A 116 26.30 23.39 -16.46
CA GLY A 116 25.08 24.16 -16.79
C GLY A 116 24.02 23.42 -17.58
N THR A 117 24.23 22.14 -17.92
CA THR A 117 23.24 21.32 -18.65
C THR A 117 22.19 20.68 -17.74
N PHE A 118 22.56 20.30 -16.52
CA PHE A 118 21.65 19.67 -15.57
C PHE A 118 20.53 20.62 -15.11
N ARG A 119 19.26 20.17 -15.19
CA ARG A 119 18.08 20.93 -14.75
C ARG A 119 17.17 20.20 -13.76
N GLY A 120 17.71 19.18 -13.08
CA GLY A 120 16.97 18.41 -12.08
C GLY A 120 16.48 19.26 -10.88
N PRO A 121 15.61 18.70 -10.04
CA PRO A 121 15.22 17.29 -9.99
C PRO A 121 14.20 16.91 -11.08
N TYR A 122 14.38 15.73 -11.66
CA TYR A 122 13.50 15.19 -12.71
C TYR A 122 12.34 14.38 -12.13
N ILE A 123 12.46 13.98 -10.87
CA ILE A 123 11.41 13.32 -10.09
C ILE A 123 11.52 13.77 -8.63
N GLN A 124 10.41 13.93 -7.92
CA GLN A 124 10.44 14.37 -6.52
C GLN A 124 10.94 13.29 -5.55
N ALA A 125 10.57 12.04 -5.81
CA ALA A 125 11.03 10.89 -5.07
C ALA A 125 10.95 9.66 -5.97
N ILE A 126 11.91 8.75 -5.84
CA ILE A 126 11.88 7.49 -6.56
C ILE A 126 10.80 6.61 -5.93
N PRO A 127 9.74 6.24 -6.67
CA PRO A 127 8.73 5.35 -6.12
C PRO A 127 9.31 3.97 -5.83
N VAL A 128 8.77 3.32 -4.81
CA VAL A 128 9.06 1.91 -4.52
C VAL A 128 8.30 1.01 -5.48
N ASP A 129 8.84 -0.17 -5.72
CA ASP A 129 8.18 -1.23 -6.45
C ASP A 129 6.98 -1.74 -5.64
N PRO A 130 5.73 -1.59 -6.14
CA PRO A 130 4.53 -1.98 -5.40
C PRO A 130 4.34 -3.50 -5.32
N VAL A 131 5.06 -4.28 -6.12
CA VAL A 131 4.99 -5.75 -6.15
C VAL A 131 5.99 -6.34 -5.18
N SER A 132 7.27 -5.94 -5.25
CA SER A 132 8.32 -6.45 -4.36
C SER A 132 8.39 -5.72 -3.01
N GLY A 133 7.88 -4.49 -2.94
CA GLY A 133 8.02 -3.62 -1.76
C GLY A 133 9.42 -3.02 -1.58
N THR A 134 10.31 -3.17 -2.56
CA THR A 134 11.69 -2.67 -2.51
C THR A 134 11.98 -1.69 -3.65
N SER A 135 13.22 -1.22 -3.78
CA SER A 135 13.62 -0.33 -4.89
C SER A 135 13.61 -1.06 -6.23
N PHE A 136 13.39 -0.32 -7.32
CA PHE A 136 13.53 -0.83 -8.68
C PHE A 136 14.97 -1.25 -9.00
N THR A 137 15.11 -2.19 -9.92
CA THR A 137 16.41 -2.54 -10.51
C THR A 137 16.71 -1.57 -11.65
N TYR A 138 17.93 -1.03 -11.66
CA TYR A 138 18.38 -0.11 -12.68
C TYR A 138 19.70 -0.60 -13.28
N THR A 139 19.74 -0.67 -14.61
CA THR A 139 20.91 -1.08 -15.37
C THR A 139 21.12 -0.12 -16.53
N VAL A 140 22.37 0.20 -16.85
CA VAL A 140 22.69 1.05 -17.99
C VAL A 140 23.20 0.14 -19.11
N SER A 141 22.54 0.19 -20.27
CA SER A 141 23.00 -0.54 -21.44
C SER A 141 24.26 0.12 -22.00
N THR A 142 25.34 -0.64 -22.00
CA THR A 142 26.66 -0.19 -22.45
C THR A 142 26.75 0.02 -23.95
N SER A 143 25.83 -0.49 -24.76
CA SER A 143 25.87 -0.31 -26.23
C SER A 143 24.90 0.72 -26.77
N ALA A 144 23.85 1.06 -26.01
CA ALA A 144 22.80 1.97 -26.47
C ALA A 144 22.79 3.31 -25.73
N ASN A 145 23.60 3.47 -24.67
CA ASN A 145 23.50 4.61 -23.74
C ASN A 145 22.03 4.80 -23.28
N LEU A 146 21.39 3.70 -22.90
CA LEU A 146 20.01 3.66 -22.45
C LEU A 146 19.96 3.13 -21.02
N GLY A 147 19.37 3.89 -20.12
CA GLY A 147 19.01 3.45 -18.77
C GLY A 147 17.78 2.57 -18.82
N LYS A 148 17.89 1.33 -18.34
CA LYS A 148 16.79 0.38 -18.19
C LYS A 148 16.44 0.27 -16.72
N VAL A 149 15.24 0.73 -16.37
CA VAL A 149 14.62 0.47 -15.06
C VAL A 149 13.62 -0.67 -15.21
N ALA A 150 13.62 -1.61 -14.28
CA ALA A 150 12.71 -2.75 -14.24
C ALA A 150 12.25 -3.03 -12.80
N SER A 151 11.18 -3.81 -12.67
CA SER A 151 10.74 -4.32 -11.37
C SER A 151 11.83 -5.18 -10.72
N SER A 152 11.97 -5.09 -9.40
CA SER A 152 12.83 -5.98 -8.61
C SER A 152 12.10 -7.26 -8.17
N ALA A 153 10.81 -7.38 -8.48
CA ALA A 153 10.02 -8.56 -8.18
C ALA A 153 10.43 -9.76 -9.06
N THR A 154 10.41 -10.94 -8.46
CA THR A 154 10.56 -12.21 -9.18
C THR A 154 9.18 -12.74 -9.57
N GLY A 155 9.10 -13.45 -10.69
CA GLY A 155 7.86 -14.08 -11.17
C GLY A 155 7.14 -13.22 -12.19
N ASN A 156 5.82 -13.43 -12.30
CA ASN A 156 5.01 -12.88 -13.38
C ASN A 156 3.83 -12.06 -12.84
N ASP A 157 3.36 -11.12 -13.65
CA ASP A 157 2.15 -10.35 -13.40
C ASP A 157 0.89 -11.19 -13.59
N THR A 158 -0.26 -10.57 -13.32
CA THR A 158 -1.57 -11.22 -13.45
C THR A 158 -1.93 -11.62 -14.88
N ASP A 159 -1.21 -11.12 -15.89
CA ASP A 159 -1.36 -11.46 -17.31
C ASP A 159 -0.32 -12.52 -17.78
N GLY A 160 0.59 -12.95 -16.91
CA GLY A 160 1.62 -13.95 -17.19
C GLY A 160 2.95 -13.40 -17.71
N ASN A 161 3.13 -12.07 -17.77
CA ASN A 161 4.37 -11.41 -18.19
C ASN A 161 5.37 -11.36 -17.02
N ALA A 162 6.63 -11.70 -17.28
CA ALA A 162 7.67 -11.66 -16.26
C ALA A 162 7.94 -10.22 -15.78
N TYR A 163 8.04 -10.02 -14.46
CA TYR A 163 8.28 -8.69 -13.88
C TYR A 163 9.64 -8.10 -14.27
N SER A 164 10.64 -8.94 -14.49
CA SER A 164 11.96 -8.53 -14.98
C SER A 164 11.95 -7.97 -16.40
N GLY A 165 10.90 -8.26 -17.18
CA GLY A 165 10.72 -7.73 -18.52
C GLY A 165 10.09 -6.35 -18.56
N TYR A 166 9.61 -5.83 -17.42
CA TYR A 166 8.87 -4.58 -17.38
C TYR A 166 9.70 -3.35 -17.57
#